data_AF-A0A419SLU4-F1
#
_entry.id   AF-A0A419SLU4-F1
#
_cell.length_a   1.000
_cell.length_b   1.000
_cell.length_c   1.000
_cell.angle_alpha   90.00
_cell.angle_beta   90.00
_cell.angle_gamma   90.00
#
_symmetry.space_group_name_H-M   'P 1'
#
loop_
_entity.id
_entity.type
_entity.pdbx_description
1 polymer ?
#
loop_
_entity_poly.entity_id
_entity_poly.type
_entity_poly.pdbx_seq_one_letter_code
_entity_poly.pdbx_strand_id
1 'polypeptide(L)'
;MIKKVGLLFLVIPIVVFNLTMTAFSEDIPSQDIEKPSVNGDSEVDEIRKKMNFKTFTPQLESKWLSNVKVESRNIDEIPDTFILTYQDHQQSELLHIRQREAPESMSYIQDQGEIVNISGNDGRLLSDGKFYWLQWIQDGTLLYMYSERLTKDDMLNTARSMQ
;
A
#
# COMPACT_ATOMS: atom_id res chain seq x y z
N MET A 1 -2.45 -31.16 -71.79
CA MET A 1 -1.34 -30.53 -71.02
C MET A 1 -1.81 -29.18 -70.49
N ILE A 2 -1.21 -28.78 -69.37
CA ILE A 2 -1.82 -28.06 -68.25
C ILE A 2 -1.88 -26.53 -68.44
N LYS A 3 -3.10 -26.00 -68.20
CA LYS A 3 -3.56 -24.72 -67.61
C LYS A 3 -2.66 -23.48 -67.64
N LYS A 4 -3.15 -22.43 -68.32
CA LYS A 4 -2.79 -21.01 -68.07
C LYS A 4 -3.50 -20.52 -66.81
N VAL A 5 -2.74 -20.09 -65.81
CA VAL A 5 -3.24 -19.45 -64.59
C VAL A 5 -3.25 -17.94 -64.84
N GLY A 6 -4.45 -17.36 -64.96
CA GLY A 6 -4.65 -15.91 -64.97
C GLY A 6 -4.63 -15.39 -63.54
N LEU A 7 -3.64 -14.55 -63.23
CA LEU A 7 -3.49 -13.89 -61.94
C LEU A 7 -4.36 -12.62 -61.96
N LEU A 8 -5.52 -12.67 -61.31
CA LEU A 8 -6.43 -11.54 -61.16
C LEU A 8 -5.96 -10.71 -59.95
N PHE A 9 -5.38 -9.53 -60.20
CA PHE A 9 -5.03 -8.58 -59.13
C PHE A 9 -6.28 -7.82 -58.72
N LEU A 10 -6.75 -8.08 -57.50
CA LEU A 10 -7.83 -7.33 -56.86
C LEU A 10 -7.21 -6.10 -56.19
N VAL A 11 -7.40 -4.92 -56.79
CA VAL A 11 -6.96 -3.64 -56.20
C VAL A 11 -8.05 -3.17 -55.24
N ILE A 12 -7.77 -3.21 -53.94
CA ILE A 12 -8.64 -2.66 -52.90
C ILE A 12 -8.24 -1.19 -52.70
N PRO A 13 -9.17 -0.23 -52.84
CA PRO A 13 -8.88 1.16 -52.49
C PRO A 13 -8.75 1.30 -50.97
N ILE A 14 -7.58 1.73 -50.51
CA ILE A 14 -7.33 2.09 -49.11
C ILE A 14 -8.00 3.45 -48.87
N VAL A 15 -9.12 3.44 -48.15
CA VAL A 15 -9.76 4.66 -47.64
C VAL A 15 -8.98 5.10 -46.40
N VAL A 16 -8.16 6.14 -46.56
CA VAL A 16 -7.46 6.78 -45.44
C VAL A 16 -8.44 7.69 -44.71
N PHE A 17 -8.95 7.22 -43.58
CA PHE A 17 -9.82 8.00 -42.71
C PHE A 17 -8.95 8.84 -41.76
N ASN A 18 -8.72 10.10 -42.10
CA ASN A 18 -8.06 11.05 -41.20
C ASN A 18 -9.06 11.48 -40.11
N LEU A 19 -8.97 10.83 -38.94
CA LEU A 19 -9.63 11.25 -37.72
C LEU A 19 -8.75 12.32 -37.05
N THR A 20 -9.03 13.60 -37.33
CA THR A 20 -8.50 14.69 -36.51
C THR A 20 -9.19 14.64 -35.14
N MET A 21 -8.51 14.06 -34.16
CA MET A 21 -8.88 14.21 -32.75
C MET A 21 -8.55 15.63 -32.30
N THR A 22 -9.57 16.46 -32.21
CA THR A 22 -9.50 17.71 -31.46
C THR A 22 -9.55 17.34 -29.98
N ALA A 23 -8.38 17.26 -29.34
CA ALA A 23 -8.29 17.12 -27.89
C ALA A 23 -8.85 18.41 -27.27
N PHE A 24 -10.06 18.33 -26.70
CA PHE A 24 -10.56 19.32 -25.77
C PHE A 24 -9.77 19.12 -24.46
N SER A 25 -8.74 19.96 -24.26
CA SER A 25 -8.16 20.18 -22.94
C SER A 25 -9.08 21.17 -22.26
N GLU A 26 -10.11 20.68 -21.55
CA GLU A 26 -10.76 21.50 -20.53
C GLU A 26 -9.75 21.67 -19.39
N ASP A 27 -9.26 22.89 -19.24
CA ASP A 27 -8.52 23.32 -18.04
C ASP A 27 -9.48 23.21 -16.85
N ILE A 28 -9.54 22.02 -16.25
CA ILE A 28 -10.22 21.82 -14.97
C ILE A 28 -9.42 22.67 -13.96
N PRO A 29 -10.02 23.70 -13.35
CA PRO A 29 -9.34 24.46 -12.32
C PRO A 29 -8.92 23.48 -11.23
N SER A 30 -7.63 23.44 -10.93
CA SER A 30 -7.09 22.68 -9.81
C SER A 30 -7.75 23.21 -8.55
N GLN A 31 -8.81 22.56 -8.12
CA GLN A 31 -9.23 22.67 -6.74
C GLN A 31 -8.05 22.18 -5.94
N ASP A 32 -7.46 23.07 -5.15
CA ASP A 32 -6.62 22.68 -4.03
C ASP A 32 -7.46 21.70 -3.21
N ILE A 33 -7.25 20.40 -3.44
CA ILE A 33 -7.77 19.36 -2.59
C ILE A 33 -7.04 19.60 -1.29
N GLU A 34 -7.68 20.30 -0.35
CA GLU A 34 -7.30 20.28 1.05
C GLU A 34 -7.05 18.80 1.37
N LYS A 35 -5.78 18.47 1.61
CA LYS A 35 -5.39 17.18 2.16
C LYS A 35 -6.35 16.94 3.32
N PRO A 36 -7.10 15.82 3.36
CA PRO A 36 -7.98 15.57 4.49
C PRO A 36 -7.15 15.73 5.75
N SER A 37 -7.44 16.78 6.52
CA SER A 37 -6.75 17.10 7.75
C SER A 37 -7.08 15.96 8.70
N VAL A 38 -6.15 15.01 8.82
CA VAL A 38 -6.28 13.89 9.73
C VAL A 38 -6.27 14.47 11.13
N ASN A 39 -7.40 14.47 11.81
CA ASN A 39 -7.49 14.82 13.23
C ASN A 39 -6.51 14.00 14.11
N GLY A 40 -5.90 12.95 13.55
CA GLY A 40 -4.89 12.10 14.17
C GLY A 40 -3.42 12.50 13.95
N ASP A 41 -3.06 13.48 13.10
CA ASP A 41 -1.62 13.79 12.88
C ASP A 41 -0.95 14.31 14.18
N SER A 42 -1.66 15.15 14.95
CA SER A 42 -1.19 15.62 16.25
C SER A 42 -1.10 14.50 17.29
N GLU A 43 -2.04 13.56 17.28
CA GLU A 43 -2.09 12.43 18.22
C GLU A 43 -1.01 11.37 17.89
N VAL A 44 -0.81 11.07 16.60
CA VAL A 44 0.30 10.25 16.10
C VAL A 44 1.62 10.81 16.61
N ASP A 45 1.85 12.11 16.45
CA ASP A 45 3.10 12.75 16.83
C ASP A 45 3.29 12.81 18.36
N GLU A 46 2.21 13.01 19.13
CA GLU A 46 2.26 12.96 20.59
C GLU A 46 2.62 11.58 21.12
N ILE A 47 2.03 10.52 20.56
CA ILE A 47 2.33 9.13 20.96
C ILE A 47 3.75 8.76 20.49
N ARG A 48 4.12 9.10 19.25
CA ARG A 48 5.46 8.84 18.68
C ARG A 48 6.57 9.41 19.56
N LYS A 49 6.40 10.61 20.12
CA LYS A 49 7.37 11.24 21.04
C LYS A 49 7.60 10.46 22.35
N LYS A 50 6.67 9.59 22.74
CA LYS A 50 6.76 8.78 23.96
C LYS A 50 7.42 7.42 23.72
N MET A 51 7.58 7.00 22.46
CA MET A 51 8.17 5.71 22.11
C MET A 51 9.69 5.73 22.28
N ASN A 52 10.26 4.62 22.74
CA ASN A 52 11.71 4.41 22.83
C ASN A 52 12.31 3.75 21.57
N PHE A 53 11.49 3.50 20.55
CA PHE A 53 11.88 2.94 19.25
C PHE A 53 11.33 3.78 18.08
N LYS A 54 11.89 3.59 16.89
CA LYS A 54 11.43 4.30 15.67
C LYS A 54 10.03 3.81 15.26
N THR A 55 9.11 4.73 14.98
CA THR A 55 7.82 4.37 14.40
C THR A 55 7.73 4.85 12.96
N PHE A 56 7.02 4.09 12.14
CA PHE A 56 6.91 4.27 10.71
C PHE A 56 5.44 4.46 10.32
N THR A 57 5.21 5.21 9.25
CA THR A 57 3.89 5.41 8.66
C THR A 57 3.95 5.17 7.16
N PRO A 58 2.98 4.48 6.56
CA PRO A 58 2.92 4.29 5.12
C PRO A 58 2.53 5.59 4.43
N GLN A 59 3.06 5.80 3.23
CA GLN A 59 2.45 6.73 2.29
C GLN A 59 1.29 6.01 1.59
N LEU A 60 0.06 6.38 1.97
CA LEU A 60 -1.17 5.80 1.42
C LEU A 60 -1.82 6.77 0.44
N GLU A 61 -2.45 6.24 -0.61
CA GLU A 61 -3.27 7.05 -1.52
C GLU A 61 -4.51 7.59 -0.79
N SER A 62 -4.90 8.83 -1.09
CA SER A 62 -6.02 9.53 -0.44
C SER A 62 -7.35 8.74 -0.49
N LYS A 63 -7.52 7.89 -1.50
CA LYS A 63 -8.70 7.04 -1.69
C LYS A 63 -8.86 5.94 -0.62
N TRP A 64 -7.85 5.72 0.23
CA TRP A 64 -7.85 4.65 1.25
C TRP A 64 -8.15 5.16 2.65
N LEU A 65 -8.26 6.48 2.86
CA LEU A 65 -8.19 7.08 4.18
C LEU A 65 -9.39 7.94 4.52
N SER A 66 -10.15 7.51 5.53
CA SER A 66 -11.07 8.38 6.27
C SER A 66 -10.58 8.72 7.68
N ASN A 67 -9.85 7.79 8.33
CA ASN A 67 -9.40 7.96 9.70
C ASN A 67 -8.18 7.07 10.03
N VAL A 68 -7.35 7.54 10.96
CA VAL A 68 -6.21 6.82 11.55
C VAL A 68 -6.44 6.77 13.05
N LYS A 69 -6.58 5.57 13.61
CA LYS A 69 -6.58 5.40 15.06
C LYS A 69 -5.19 5.02 15.53
N VAL A 70 -4.74 5.68 16.59
CA VAL A 70 -3.46 5.42 17.21
C VAL A 70 -3.68 4.89 18.61
N GLU A 71 -3.09 3.74 18.92
CA GLU A 71 -3.17 3.17 20.25
C GLU A 71 -1.79 2.80 20.76
N SER A 72 -1.60 3.00 22.06
CA SER A 72 -0.41 2.61 22.78
C SER A 72 -0.79 1.70 23.93
N ARG A 73 -0.17 0.53 24.05
CA ARG A 73 -0.40 -0.38 25.18
C ARG A 73 0.51 0.04 26.33
N ASN A 74 -0.06 0.21 27.54
CA ASN A 74 0.51 0.88 28.73
C ASN A 74 0.62 2.41 28.62
N ILE A 75 -0.40 3.12 29.11
CA ILE A 75 -0.49 4.60 29.09
C ILE A 75 0.28 5.20 30.28
N ASP A 76 0.44 4.44 31.36
CA ASP A 76 1.13 4.87 32.59
C ASP A 76 2.65 4.59 32.58
N GLU A 77 3.17 3.96 31.52
CA GLU A 77 4.58 3.62 31.31
C GLU A 77 5.05 4.01 29.89
N ILE A 78 6.33 3.81 29.56
CA ILE A 78 6.83 3.96 28.18
C ILE A 78 6.08 2.93 27.32
N PRO A 79 5.32 3.35 26.29
CA PRO A 79 4.51 2.40 25.54
C PRO A 79 5.39 1.44 24.74
N ASP A 80 5.09 0.15 24.82
CA ASP A 80 5.87 -0.92 24.17
C ASP A 80 5.41 -1.22 22.74
N THR A 81 4.23 -0.71 22.39
CA THR A 81 3.53 -1.02 21.14
C THR A 81 2.89 0.24 20.60
N PHE A 82 3.08 0.48 19.30
CA PHE A 82 2.42 1.53 18.53
C PHE A 82 1.53 0.90 17.47
N ILE A 83 0.25 1.25 17.47
CA ILE A 83 -0.75 0.68 16.56
C ILE A 83 -1.31 1.79 15.67
N LEU A 84 -1.39 1.53 14.37
CA LEU A 84 -2.11 2.35 13.39
C LEU A 84 -3.23 1.50 12.79
N THR A 85 -4.45 1.99 12.87
CA THR A 85 -5.59 1.39 12.17
C THR A 85 -6.14 2.36 11.14
N TYR A 86 -6.12 1.94 9.89
CA TYR A 86 -6.64 2.68 8.75
C TYR A 86 -8.03 2.18 8.37
N GLN A 87 -8.93 3.11 8.14
CA GLN A 87 -10.32 2.84 7.75
C GLN A 87 -10.64 3.45 6.40
N ASP A 88 -11.45 2.75 5.62
CA ASP A 88 -11.98 3.26 4.35
C ASP A 88 -13.04 4.35 4.55
N HIS A 89 -13.59 4.88 3.45
CA HIS A 89 -14.66 5.89 3.50
C HIS A 89 -15.96 5.44 4.18
N GLN A 90 -16.15 4.13 4.38
CA GLN A 90 -17.30 3.54 5.09
C GLN A 90 -16.97 3.26 6.56
N GLN A 91 -15.84 3.77 7.07
CA GLN A 91 -15.32 3.53 8.42
C GLN A 91 -15.05 2.06 8.74
N SER A 92 -14.91 1.22 7.71
CA SER A 92 -14.55 -0.18 7.87
C SER A 92 -13.03 -0.33 7.90
N GLU A 93 -12.53 -1.17 8.80
CA GLU A 93 -11.10 -1.44 8.90
C GLU A 93 -10.56 -1.96 7.56
N LEU A 94 -9.47 -1.34 7.11
CA LEU A 94 -8.81 -1.67 5.85
C LEU A 94 -7.42 -2.25 6.12
N LEU A 95 -6.69 -1.67 7.07
CA LEU A 95 -5.31 -2.03 7.36
C LEU A 95 -5.00 -1.79 8.84
N HIS A 96 -4.36 -2.77 9.46
CA HIS A 96 -3.84 -2.67 10.81
C HIS A 96 -2.32 -2.82 10.77
N ILE A 97 -1.59 -1.83 11.29
CA ILE A 97 -0.14 -1.86 11.43
C ILE A 97 0.22 -1.81 12.92
N ARG A 98 0.90 -2.85 13.40
CA ARG A 98 1.42 -2.90 14.77
C ARG A 98 2.94 -2.83 14.73
N GLN A 99 3.51 -2.00 15.58
CA GLN A 99 4.94 -1.75 15.67
C GLN A 99 5.41 -1.88 17.11
N ARG A 100 6.59 -2.45 17.29
CA ARG A 100 7.27 -2.55 18.59
C ARG A 100 8.77 -2.57 18.38
N GLU A 101 9.53 -2.31 19.44
CA GLU A 101 10.97 -2.53 19.45
C GLU A 101 11.29 -3.97 18.98
N ALA A 102 12.23 -4.10 18.06
CA ALA A 102 12.64 -5.41 17.57
C ALA A 102 13.31 -6.18 18.72
N PRO A 103 12.95 -7.46 18.91
CA PRO A 103 13.65 -8.29 19.88
C PRO A 103 15.12 -8.45 19.46
N GLU A 104 16.01 -8.64 20.44
CA GLU A 104 17.44 -8.89 20.19
C GLU A 104 17.68 -10.12 19.26
N SER A 105 16.73 -11.04 19.21
CA SER A 105 16.76 -12.22 18.34
C SER A 105 15.65 -12.17 17.29
N MET A 106 16.05 -12.34 16.02
CA MET A 106 15.18 -12.49 14.86
C MET A 106 14.29 -13.75 14.91
N SER A 107 14.54 -14.68 15.85
CA SER A 107 13.74 -15.90 16.06
C SER A 107 12.25 -15.63 16.37
N TYR A 108 11.88 -14.36 16.59
CA TYR A 108 10.50 -13.95 16.82
C TYR A 108 9.69 -13.77 15.53
N ILE A 109 10.36 -13.55 14.39
CA ILE A 109 9.66 -13.55 13.10
C ILE A 109 9.24 -15.01 12.85
N GLN A 110 7.92 -15.26 12.78
CA GLN A 110 7.42 -16.59 12.43
C GLN A 110 8.13 -17.10 11.17
N ASP A 111 8.75 -18.28 11.27
CA ASP A 111 9.45 -18.92 10.14
C ASP A 111 8.49 -19.46 9.06
N GLN A 112 7.19 -19.22 9.21
CA GLN A 112 6.17 -19.61 8.26
C GLN A 112 5.87 -18.46 7.30
N GLY A 113 5.57 -18.79 6.04
CA GLY A 113 5.21 -17.83 5.01
C GLY A 113 6.25 -17.66 3.89
N GLU A 114 5.84 -16.92 2.87
CA GLU A 114 6.68 -16.54 1.75
C GLU A 114 7.71 -15.50 2.18
N ILE A 115 8.97 -15.69 1.77
CA ILE A 115 10.02 -14.68 1.93
C ILE A 115 9.82 -13.60 0.88
N VAL A 116 9.71 -12.35 1.33
CA VAL A 116 9.51 -11.18 0.45
C VAL A 116 10.50 -10.08 0.79
N ASN A 117 10.89 -9.28 -0.20
CA ASN A 117 11.73 -8.11 0.01
C ASN A 117 10.88 -6.83 0.19
N ILE A 118 11.14 -6.11 1.28
CA ILE A 118 10.49 -4.85 1.66
C ILE A 118 11.59 -3.79 1.81
N SER A 119 11.83 -3.04 0.75
CA SER A 119 12.80 -1.94 0.73
C SER A 119 14.20 -2.37 1.21
N GLY A 120 14.66 -3.55 0.79
CA GLY A 120 15.96 -4.11 1.19
C GLY A 120 15.93 -4.97 2.45
N ASN A 121 14.82 -4.99 3.20
CA ASN A 121 14.64 -5.85 4.37
C ASN A 121 13.93 -7.15 3.99
N ASP A 122 14.34 -8.26 4.62
CA ASP A 122 13.64 -9.53 4.50
C ASP A 122 12.39 -9.53 5.37
N GLY A 123 11.26 -9.83 4.74
CA GLY A 123 9.96 -10.01 5.39
C GLY A 123 9.44 -11.43 5.24
N ARG A 124 8.36 -11.70 5.99
CA ARG A 124 7.55 -12.91 5.87
C ARG A 124 6.11 -12.52 5.61
N LEU A 125 5.58 -13.00 4.48
CA LEU A 125 4.18 -12.85 4.10
C LEU A 125 3.45 -14.17 4.32
N LEU A 126 2.40 -14.14 5.11
CA LEU A 126 1.50 -15.27 5.36
C LEU A 126 0.12 -14.93 4.80
N SER A 127 -0.59 -15.95 4.33
CA SER A 127 -1.98 -15.86 3.92
C SER A 127 -2.68 -17.18 4.16
N ASP A 128 -3.96 -17.12 4.55
CA ASP A 128 -4.87 -18.27 4.65
C ASP A 128 -5.91 -18.30 3.51
N GLY A 129 -5.78 -17.38 2.54
CA GLY A 129 -6.75 -17.17 1.45
C GLY A 129 -7.88 -16.17 1.77
N LYS A 130 -8.00 -15.71 3.02
CA LYS A 130 -8.94 -14.67 3.45
C LYS A 130 -8.26 -13.39 3.89
N PHE A 131 -7.07 -13.52 4.48
CA PHE A 131 -6.28 -12.37 4.92
C PHE A 131 -4.83 -12.49 4.48
N TYR A 132 -4.14 -11.36 4.61
CA TYR A 132 -2.69 -11.26 4.49
C TYR A 132 -2.11 -10.73 5.79
N TRP A 133 -1.04 -11.37 6.22
CA TRP A 133 -0.22 -10.95 7.33
C TRP A 133 1.21 -10.78 6.84
N LEU A 134 1.78 -9.59 7.04
CA LEU A 134 3.17 -9.28 6.69
C LEU A 134 3.93 -8.89 7.95
N GLN A 135 5.15 -9.39 8.11
CA GLN A 135 6.03 -9.00 9.20
C GLN A 135 7.47 -8.82 8.72
N TRP A 136 8.16 -7.81 9.25
CA TRP A 136 9.57 -7.55 8.97
C TRP A 136 10.19 -6.64 10.03
N ILE A 137 11.52 -6.55 10.04
CA ILE A 137 12.24 -5.60 10.87
C ILE A 137 12.85 -4.50 10.00
N GLN A 138 12.69 -3.25 10.42
CA GLN A 138 13.24 -2.06 9.78
C GLN A 138 13.82 -1.14 10.84
N ASP A 139 15.11 -0.83 10.74
CA ASP A 139 15.86 0.02 11.69
C ASP A 139 15.63 -0.28 13.18
N GLY A 140 15.56 -1.57 13.56
CA GLY A 140 15.36 -1.96 14.96
C GLY A 140 13.90 -1.93 15.43
N THR A 141 12.94 -1.75 14.52
CA THR A 141 11.50 -1.86 14.80
C THR A 141 10.93 -3.09 14.11
N LEU A 142 10.21 -3.92 14.85
CA LEU A 142 9.45 -5.03 14.30
C LEU A 142 8.05 -4.53 13.91
N LEU A 143 7.74 -4.67 12.62
CA LEU A 143 6.47 -4.30 12.03
C LEU A 143 5.63 -5.54 11.75
N TYR A 144 4.34 -5.42 12.03
CA TYR A 144 3.30 -6.36 11.66
C TYR A 144 2.23 -5.58 10.89
N MET A 145 1.77 -6.15 9.79
CA MET A 145 0.73 -5.55 8.99
C MET A 145 -0.30 -6.62 8.63
N TYR A 146 -1.57 -6.32 8.89
CA TYR A 146 -2.69 -7.23 8.70
C TYR A 146 -3.80 -6.57 7.88
N SER A 147 -4.36 -7.33 6.94
CA SER A 147 -5.57 -6.94 6.22
C SER A 147 -6.35 -8.15 5.71
N GLU A 148 -7.68 -8.07 5.80
CA GLU A 148 -8.62 -9.01 5.15
C GLU A 148 -9.06 -8.54 3.76
N ARG A 149 -8.70 -7.30 3.38
CA ARG A 149 -9.30 -6.60 2.24
C ARG A 149 -8.28 -6.17 1.20
N LEU A 150 -7.04 -5.94 1.60
CA LEU A 150 -5.96 -5.61 0.68
C LEU A 150 -5.46 -6.87 -0.02
N THR A 151 -5.09 -6.71 -1.29
CA THR A 151 -4.40 -7.77 -2.02
C THR A 151 -2.96 -7.92 -1.54
N LYS A 152 -2.30 -9.02 -1.91
CA LYS A 152 -0.87 -9.21 -1.67
C LYS A 152 -0.03 -8.01 -2.17
N ASP A 153 -0.32 -7.53 -3.39
CA ASP A 153 0.45 -6.44 -3.99
C ASP A 153 0.20 -5.12 -3.27
N ASP A 154 -1.04 -4.83 -2.88
CA ASP A 154 -1.38 -3.66 -2.06
C ASP A 154 -0.63 -3.68 -0.72
N MET A 155 -0.58 -4.85 -0.06
CA MET A 155 0.19 -5.04 1.18
C MET A 155 1.67 -4.75 0.94
N LEU A 156 2.30 -5.35 -0.06
CA LEU A 156 3.72 -5.16 -0.31
C LEU A 156 4.07 -3.71 -0.71
N ASN A 157 3.24 -3.07 -1.52
CA ASN A 157 3.44 -1.68 -1.92
C ASN A 157 3.31 -0.73 -0.72
N THR A 158 2.32 -0.98 0.15
CA THR A 158 2.15 -0.23 1.40
C THR A 158 3.34 -0.42 2.34
N ALA A 159 3.82 -1.65 2.52
CA ALA A 159 4.99 -1.93 3.35
C ALA A 159 6.24 -1.21 2.85
N ARG A 160 6.43 -1.14 1.53
CA ARG A 160 7.58 -0.46 0.90
C ARG A 160 7.53 1.05 1.03
N SER A 161 6.35 1.64 1.25
CA SER A 161 6.18 3.08 1.42
C SER A 161 6.31 3.55 2.88
N MET A 162 6.62 2.65 3.81
CA MET A 162 6.79 2.95 5.24
C MET A 162 8.02 3.81 5.51
N GLN A 163 7.81 4.97 6.14
CA GLN A 163 8.83 5.96 6.49
C GLN A 163 8.68 6.46 7.93
#